data_AF-X0XHZ7-F1
#
_entry.id   AF-X0XHZ7-F1
#
_cell.length_a   1.000
_cell.length_b   1.000
_cell.length_c   1.000
_cell.angle_alpha   90.00
_cell.angle_beta   90.00
_cell.angle_gamma   90.00
#
_symmetry.space_group_name_H-M   'P 1'
#
loop_
_entity.id
_entity.type
_entity.pdbx_description
1 polymer ?
#
loop_
_entity_poly.entity_id
_entity_poly.type
_entity_poly.pdbx_seq_one_letter_code
_entity_poly.pdbx_strand_id
1 'polypeptide(L)'
;LTAGGCVHGDVALVEAENSLRCFYHLVEIGVPFPHNARGGFVGYKTDFDPRQRATSAGPWTSRFMVRKLLVELRRYGVPIFDRHHVLAVITAGEGNGRSACGLLCADVSEEQAANHGLVLFNCRNVVMAGGGPGELYQTSVYPQGQMGPYAALLEAGVTAHNLTESQFGLASLEPRWNLSGTYQQVIPRYFSTDRDGGDVREFLNPWFDSMSELATDIFLKGY
;
A
#
# COMPACT_ATOMS: atom_id res chain seq x y z
N LEU A 1 9.32 8.11 12.60
CA LEU A 1 8.82 6.71 12.65
C LEU A 1 9.42 5.93 13.82
N THR A 2 10.74 5.72 13.89
CA THR A 2 11.39 5.07 15.06
C THR A 2 11.24 5.85 16.36
N ALA A 3 11.41 7.17 16.33
CA ALA A 3 11.22 8.04 17.49
C ALA A 3 9.77 8.06 18.02
N GLY A 4 8.78 7.74 17.17
CA GLY A 4 7.36 7.68 17.53
C GLY A 4 6.87 6.30 17.96
N GLY A 5 7.76 5.31 18.11
CA GLY A 5 7.40 3.95 18.56
C GLY A 5 6.58 3.12 17.56
N CYS A 6 6.26 3.66 16.38
CA CYS A 6 5.39 3.02 15.39
C CYS A 6 6.16 2.13 14.39
N VAL A 7 7.34 1.61 14.78
CA VAL A 7 8.19 0.77 13.92
C VAL A 7 8.78 -0.38 14.69
N HIS A 8 8.68 -1.58 14.12
CA HIS A 8 9.50 -2.73 14.50
C HIS A 8 10.82 -2.67 13.71
N GLY A 9 11.90 -2.25 14.38
CA GLY A 9 13.18 -1.96 13.71
C GLY A 9 13.88 -3.19 13.16
N ASP A 10 13.65 -4.34 13.78
CA ASP A 10 14.11 -5.65 13.31
C ASP A 10 13.45 -6.05 11.98
N VAL A 11 12.13 -5.89 11.86
CA VAL A 11 11.40 -6.13 10.61
C VAL A 11 11.90 -5.20 9.50
N ALA A 12 12.01 -3.90 9.80
CA ALA A 12 12.51 -2.91 8.85
C ALA A 12 13.93 -3.22 8.35
N LEU A 13 14.80 -3.73 9.23
CA LEU A 13 16.14 -4.16 8.87
C LEU A 13 16.10 -5.37 7.92
N VAL A 14 15.31 -6.39 8.22
CA VAL A 14 15.16 -7.59 7.37
C VAL A 14 14.63 -7.22 5.99
N GLU A 15 13.63 -6.34 5.91
CA GLU A 15 13.10 -5.84 4.64
C GLU A 15 14.17 -5.08 3.84
N ALA A 16 14.93 -4.20 4.49
CA ALA A 16 16.00 -3.43 3.84
C ALA A 16 17.09 -4.33 3.26
N GLU A 17 17.59 -5.29 4.05
CA GLU A 17 18.65 -6.24 3.64
C GLU A 17 18.20 -7.16 2.49
N ASN A 18 16.92 -7.52 2.43
CA ASN A 18 16.39 -8.39 1.38
C ASN A 18 15.81 -7.65 0.17
N SER A 19 15.68 -6.32 0.23
CA SER A 19 15.05 -5.50 -0.82
C SER A 19 15.65 -5.73 -2.21
N LEU A 20 16.99 -5.79 -2.32
CA LEU A 20 17.67 -6.04 -3.58
C LEU A 20 17.36 -7.43 -4.15
N ARG A 21 17.31 -8.47 -3.30
CA ARG A 21 16.98 -9.83 -3.73
C ARG A 21 15.56 -9.88 -4.29
N CYS A 22 14.60 -9.31 -3.57
CA CYS A 22 13.21 -9.22 -4.01
C CYS A 22 13.04 -8.39 -5.29
N PHE A 23 13.80 -7.30 -5.43
CA PHE A 23 13.83 -6.51 -6.65
C PHE A 23 14.30 -7.33 -7.85
N TYR A 24 15.40 -8.08 -7.73
CA TYR A 24 15.90 -8.91 -8.82
C TYR A 24 14.95 -10.06 -9.19
N HIS A 25 14.20 -10.63 -8.25
CA HIS A 25 13.14 -11.57 -8.60
C HIS A 25 12.08 -10.93 -9.52
N LEU A 26 11.71 -9.66 -9.29
CA LEU A 26 10.78 -8.95 -10.17
C LEU A 26 11.39 -8.70 -11.56
N VAL A 27 12.69 -8.39 -11.62
CA VAL A 27 13.42 -8.27 -12.89
C VAL A 27 13.40 -9.59 -13.65
N GLU A 28 13.69 -10.71 -12.98
CA GLU A 28 13.77 -12.05 -13.57
C GLU A 28 12.43 -12.52 -14.16
N ILE A 29 11.30 -12.20 -13.51
CA ILE A 29 9.96 -12.49 -14.03
C ILE A 29 9.51 -11.49 -15.12
N GLY A 30 10.38 -10.53 -15.46
CA GLY A 30 10.22 -9.62 -16.60
C GLY A 30 9.41 -8.36 -16.31
N VAL A 31 9.44 -7.84 -15.07
CA VAL A 31 8.96 -6.48 -14.81
C VAL A 31 9.90 -5.48 -15.50
N PRO A 32 9.39 -4.56 -16.34
CA PRO A 32 10.22 -3.77 -17.24
C PRO A 32 10.82 -2.54 -16.56
N PHE A 33 11.64 -2.75 -15.54
CA PHE A 33 12.38 -1.66 -14.89
C PHE A 33 13.39 -1.04 -15.87
N PRO A 34 13.51 0.31 -15.89
CA PRO A 34 14.45 0.98 -16.76
C PRO A 34 15.89 0.68 -16.34
N HIS A 35 16.74 0.44 -17.34
CA HIS A 35 18.18 0.26 -17.15
C HIS A 35 18.97 1.11 -18.15
N ASN A 36 20.20 1.44 -17.83
CA ASN A 36 21.10 2.11 -18.76
C ASN A 36 21.58 1.15 -19.87
N ALA A 37 22.35 1.68 -20.83
CA ALA A 37 22.88 0.90 -21.96
C ALA A 37 23.80 -0.28 -21.57
N ARG A 38 24.25 -0.34 -20.30
CA ARG A 38 25.09 -1.41 -19.75
C ARG A 38 24.31 -2.38 -18.85
N GLY A 39 22.98 -2.26 -18.78
CA GLY A 39 22.11 -3.12 -17.96
C GLY A 39 22.03 -2.73 -16.48
N GLY A 40 22.60 -1.59 -16.08
CA GLY A 40 22.49 -1.10 -14.71
C GLY A 40 21.14 -0.44 -14.45
N PHE A 41 20.42 -0.90 -13.41
CA PHE A 41 19.20 -0.25 -12.94
C PHE A 41 19.54 1.08 -12.26
N VAL A 42 18.93 2.16 -12.72
CA VAL A 42 19.17 3.51 -12.19
C VAL A 42 18.02 3.88 -11.28
N GLY A 43 18.34 4.40 -10.10
CA GLY A 43 17.34 4.92 -9.19
C GLY A 43 17.26 6.44 -9.20
N TYR A 44 16.25 6.96 -8.51
CA TYR A 44 16.00 8.39 -8.35
C TYR A 44 15.78 8.74 -6.88
N LYS A 45 15.97 10.01 -6.53
CA LYS A 45 15.72 10.49 -5.16
C LYS A 45 14.23 10.37 -4.85
N THR A 46 13.92 9.88 -3.67
CA THR A 46 12.60 10.02 -3.05
C THR A 46 12.77 10.70 -1.70
N ASP A 47 11.65 10.90 -1.01
CA ASP A 47 11.53 11.49 0.32
C ASP A 47 12.66 11.01 1.24
N PHE A 48 13.45 11.95 1.79
CA PHE A 48 14.57 11.68 2.68
C PHE A 48 15.61 10.63 2.20
N ASP A 49 15.70 10.36 0.89
CA ASP A 49 16.65 9.40 0.34
C ASP A 49 17.79 10.10 -0.44
N PRO A 50 18.95 10.36 0.20
CA PRO A 50 20.10 10.93 -0.49
C PRO A 50 20.75 9.95 -1.48
N ARG A 51 20.42 8.65 -1.40
CA ARG A 51 21.12 7.57 -2.12
C ARG A 51 20.45 7.11 -3.42
N GLN A 52 19.31 7.70 -3.80
CA GLN A 52 18.62 7.40 -5.06
C GLN A 52 18.28 5.92 -5.24
N ARG A 53 17.66 5.30 -4.24
CA ARG A 53 17.38 3.86 -4.19
C ARG A 53 16.03 3.48 -4.79
N ALA A 54 15.17 4.45 -5.08
CA ALA A 54 13.87 4.18 -5.69
C ALA A 54 13.99 3.93 -7.20
N THR A 55 13.27 2.94 -7.71
CA THR A 55 13.15 2.66 -9.14
C THR A 55 11.71 2.33 -9.51
N SER A 56 11.31 2.64 -10.74
CA SER A 56 9.96 2.37 -11.24
C SER A 56 9.97 2.17 -12.74
N ALA A 57 9.03 1.36 -13.23
CA ALA A 57 8.68 1.22 -14.64
C ALA A 57 7.62 2.27 -15.04
N GLY A 58 7.69 3.48 -14.47
CA GLY A 58 6.71 4.55 -14.67
C GLY A 58 5.40 4.38 -13.86
N PRO A 59 4.32 5.08 -14.25
CA PRO A 59 3.07 5.16 -13.46
C PRO A 59 2.34 3.80 -13.33
N TRP A 60 2.71 2.81 -14.13
CA TRP A 60 2.10 1.48 -14.15
C TRP A 60 2.93 0.39 -13.48
N THR A 61 3.97 0.76 -12.71
CA THR A 61 4.90 -0.19 -12.07
C THR A 61 4.18 -1.30 -11.32
N SER A 62 3.24 -0.96 -10.42
CA SER A 62 2.46 -1.93 -9.65
C SER A 62 1.61 -2.85 -10.54
N ARG A 63 1.01 -2.30 -11.61
CA ARG A 63 0.26 -3.07 -12.60
C ARG A 63 1.15 -4.07 -13.34
N PHE A 64 2.38 -3.70 -13.69
CA PHE A 64 3.34 -4.63 -14.29
C PHE A 64 3.73 -5.73 -13.30
N MET A 65 4.03 -5.38 -12.05
CA MET A 65 4.35 -6.33 -11.00
C MET A 65 3.24 -7.37 -10.80
N VAL A 66 1.99 -6.92 -10.57
CA VAL A 66 0.84 -7.81 -10.35
C VAL A 66 0.62 -8.74 -11.55
N ARG A 67 0.73 -8.22 -12.78
CA ARG A 67 0.58 -9.03 -13.99
C ARG A 67 1.63 -10.13 -14.09
N LYS A 68 2.90 -9.84 -13.78
CA LYS A 68 3.97 -10.84 -13.83
C LYS A 68 3.87 -11.84 -12.68
N LEU A 69 3.58 -11.38 -11.47
CA LEU A 69 3.35 -12.25 -10.31
C LEU A 69 2.17 -13.19 -10.51
N LEU A 70 1.08 -12.75 -11.15
CA LEU A 70 -0.06 -13.61 -11.48
C LEU A 70 0.31 -14.72 -12.48
N VAL A 71 1.20 -14.45 -13.43
CA VAL A 71 1.72 -15.48 -14.34
C VAL A 71 2.49 -16.54 -13.56
N GLU A 72 3.36 -16.12 -12.63
CA GLU A 72 4.12 -17.04 -11.78
C GLU A 72 3.21 -17.85 -10.84
N LEU A 73 2.22 -17.21 -10.20
CA LEU A 73 1.23 -17.89 -9.36
C LEU A 73 0.51 -19.01 -10.11
N ARG A 74 0.11 -18.74 -11.36
CA ARG A 74 -0.52 -19.73 -12.24
C ARG A 74 0.45 -20.85 -12.64
N ARG A 75 1.73 -20.54 -12.87
CA ARG A 75 2.76 -21.54 -13.16
C ARG A 75 2.98 -22.51 -12.01
N TYR A 76 2.89 -22.04 -10.77
CA TYR A 76 2.95 -22.89 -9.58
C TYR A 76 1.70 -23.78 -9.40
N GLY A 77 0.66 -23.59 -10.21
CA GLY A 77 -0.59 -24.37 -10.10
C GLY A 77 -1.37 -24.08 -8.83
N VAL A 78 -1.14 -22.91 -8.20
CA VAL A 78 -1.89 -22.51 -6.99
C VAL A 78 -3.34 -22.21 -7.39
N PRO A 79 -4.34 -22.84 -6.77
CA PRO A 79 -5.74 -22.54 -7.03
C PRO A 79 -6.06 -21.08 -6.72
N ILE A 80 -6.77 -20.42 -7.64
CA ILE A 80 -7.22 -19.04 -7.48
C ILE A 80 -8.75 -19.04 -7.40
N PHE A 81 -9.26 -18.66 -6.23
CA PHE A 81 -10.68 -18.44 -5.99
C PHE A 81 -10.96 -16.94 -6.14
N ASP A 82 -11.29 -16.52 -7.35
CA ASP A 82 -11.61 -15.12 -7.65
C ASP A 82 -13.00 -14.75 -7.10
N ARG A 83 -13.22 -13.46 -6.79
CA ARG A 83 -14.50 -12.94 -6.26
C ARG A 83 -14.97 -13.58 -4.95
N HIS A 84 -14.06 -14.12 -4.14
CA HIS A 84 -14.37 -14.60 -2.81
C HIS A 84 -14.07 -13.52 -1.76
N HIS A 85 -15.11 -12.97 -1.15
CA HIS A 85 -14.99 -12.00 -0.07
C HIS A 85 -14.90 -12.70 1.28
N VAL A 86 -13.90 -12.36 2.10
CA VAL A 86 -13.71 -12.96 3.42
C VAL A 86 -14.75 -12.41 4.39
N LEU A 87 -15.51 -13.31 5.03
CA LEU A 87 -16.49 -12.96 6.06
C LEU A 87 -15.95 -13.19 7.47
N ALA A 88 -15.28 -14.31 7.71
CA ALA A 88 -14.76 -14.65 9.04
C ALA A 88 -13.58 -15.62 8.98
N VAL A 89 -12.65 -15.49 9.93
CA VAL A 89 -11.67 -16.55 10.21
C VAL A 89 -12.28 -17.51 11.22
N ILE A 90 -12.35 -18.79 10.85
CA ILE A 90 -12.88 -19.82 11.74
C ILE A 90 -11.76 -20.24 12.68
N THR A 91 -12.04 -20.21 13.98
CA THR A 91 -11.09 -20.57 15.02
C THR A 91 -11.60 -21.73 15.87
N ALA A 92 -10.69 -22.56 16.36
CA ALA A 92 -10.95 -23.62 17.34
C ALA A 92 -10.09 -23.42 18.60
N GLY A 93 -10.56 -23.94 19.74
CA GLY A 93 -9.92 -23.77 21.03
C GLY A 93 -10.22 -22.42 21.70
N GLU A 94 -9.70 -22.24 22.91
CA GLU A 94 -9.94 -21.05 23.74
C GLU A 94 -8.62 -20.52 24.34
N GLY A 95 -8.62 -19.25 24.73
CA GLY A 95 -7.45 -18.58 25.33
C GLY A 95 -6.19 -18.74 24.49
N ASN A 96 -5.10 -19.18 25.13
CA ASN A 96 -3.81 -19.43 24.46
C ASN A 96 -3.82 -20.64 23.51
N GLY A 97 -4.86 -21.49 23.58
CA GLY A 97 -5.05 -22.62 22.67
C GLY A 97 -5.87 -22.28 21.42
N ARG A 98 -6.36 -21.04 21.30
CA ARG A 98 -7.14 -20.60 20.15
C ARG A 98 -6.27 -20.56 18.90
N SER A 99 -6.74 -21.17 17.81
CA SER A 99 -6.02 -21.20 16.53
C SER A 99 -6.99 -21.16 15.34
N ALA A 100 -6.52 -20.67 14.19
CA ALA A 100 -7.29 -20.72 12.96
C ALA A 100 -7.43 -22.17 12.47
N CYS A 101 -8.63 -22.54 12.03
CA CYS A 101 -8.94 -23.83 11.43
C CYS A 101 -9.78 -23.72 10.14
N GLY A 102 -10.06 -22.51 9.68
CA GLY A 102 -10.69 -22.30 8.39
C GLY A 102 -10.98 -20.84 8.08
N LEU A 103 -11.62 -20.64 6.93
CA LEU A 103 -12.04 -19.34 6.44
C LEU A 103 -13.45 -19.44 5.85
N LEU A 104 -14.34 -18.56 6.29
CA LEU A 104 -15.66 -18.39 5.69
C LEU A 104 -15.61 -17.24 4.70
N CYS A 105 -16.03 -17.49 3.47
CA CYS A 105 -16.11 -16.51 2.40
C CYS A 105 -17.51 -16.50 1.77
N ALA A 106 -17.83 -15.41 1.08
CA ALA A 106 -18.90 -15.34 0.09
C ALA A 106 -18.30 -15.27 -1.32
N ASP A 107 -18.65 -16.21 -2.18
CA ASP A 107 -18.49 -16.07 -3.63
C ASP A 107 -19.58 -15.14 -4.16
N VAL A 108 -19.22 -13.89 -4.44
CA VAL A 108 -20.18 -12.86 -4.88
C VAL A 108 -20.68 -13.09 -6.31
N SER A 109 -20.16 -14.09 -7.04
CA SER A 109 -20.80 -14.52 -8.30
C SER A 109 -21.95 -15.51 -8.11
N GLU A 110 -22.09 -16.13 -6.94
CA GLU A 110 -23.01 -17.24 -6.67
C GLU A 110 -24.08 -16.88 -5.63
N GLU A 111 -24.39 -15.59 -5.45
CA GLU A 111 -25.33 -15.10 -4.44
C GLU A 111 -26.75 -15.71 -4.53
N GLN A 112 -27.15 -16.11 -5.74
CA GLN A 112 -28.46 -16.73 -6.02
C GLN A 112 -28.46 -18.26 -5.92
N ALA A 113 -27.32 -18.88 -5.63
CA ALA A 113 -27.24 -20.31 -5.39
C ALA A 113 -27.96 -20.70 -4.08
N ALA A 114 -28.28 -21.98 -3.92
CA ALA A 114 -29.01 -22.47 -2.74
C ALA A 114 -28.27 -22.23 -1.40
N ASN A 115 -26.93 -22.15 -1.44
CA ASN A 115 -26.09 -21.80 -0.30
C ASN A 115 -25.74 -20.30 -0.24
N HIS A 116 -26.35 -19.46 -1.09
CA HIS A 116 -26.11 -18.03 -1.20
C HIS A 116 -24.64 -17.66 -1.44
N GLY A 117 -23.90 -18.52 -2.15
CA GLY A 117 -22.47 -18.32 -2.42
C GLY A 117 -21.57 -18.51 -1.19
N LEU A 118 -22.06 -19.02 -0.06
CA LEU A 118 -21.22 -19.27 1.11
C LEU A 118 -20.25 -20.42 0.87
N VAL A 119 -18.96 -20.15 1.09
CA VAL A 119 -17.85 -21.10 0.88
C VAL A 119 -17.03 -21.22 2.16
N LEU A 120 -16.79 -22.46 2.60
CA LEU A 120 -15.92 -22.77 3.74
C LEU A 120 -14.61 -23.39 3.24
N PHE A 121 -13.49 -22.74 3.55
CA PHE A 121 -12.15 -23.28 3.32
C PHE A 121 -11.65 -23.92 4.62
N ASN A 122 -11.49 -25.25 4.62
CA ASN A 122 -10.82 -25.95 5.71
C ASN A 122 -9.30 -25.79 5.55
N CYS A 123 -8.66 -25.03 6.43
CA CYS A 123 -7.23 -24.75 6.37
C CYS A 123 -6.65 -24.52 7.76
N ARG A 124 -5.40 -24.94 7.96
CA ARG A 124 -4.69 -24.77 9.23
C ARG A 124 -4.06 -23.39 9.39
N ASN A 125 -3.59 -22.81 8.29
CA ASN A 125 -2.87 -21.55 8.30
C ASN A 125 -3.59 -20.58 7.36
N VAL A 126 -3.83 -19.37 7.83
CA VAL A 126 -4.42 -18.29 7.06
C VAL A 126 -3.39 -17.16 6.97
N VAL A 127 -3.02 -16.79 5.75
CA VAL A 127 -2.14 -15.65 5.47
C VAL A 127 -2.99 -14.55 4.84
N MET A 128 -3.12 -13.42 5.52
CA MET A 128 -3.94 -12.29 5.05
C MET A 128 -3.08 -11.22 4.39
N ALA A 129 -3.38 -10.91 3.14
CA ALA A 129 -2.73 -9.86 2.34
C ALA A 129 -3.78 -9.00 1.59
N GLY A 130 -4.88 -8.65 2.28
CA GLY A 130 -6.05 -7.98 1.67
C GLY A 130 -5.94 -6.46 1.51
N GLY A 131 -4.77 -5.86 1.72
CA GLY A 131 -4.55 -4.41 1.59
C GLY A 131 -5.09 -3.57 2.76
N GLY A 132 -4.97 -2.24 2.62
CA GLY A 132 -5.35 -1.25 3.64
C GLY A 132 -6.84 -0.87 3.65
N PRO A 133 -7.30 -0.14 4.69
CA PRO A 133 -8.72 0.22 4.90
C PRO A 133 -9.09 1.51 4.16
N GLY A 134 -9.15 1.44 2.84
CA GLY A 134 -9.30 2.60 1.95
C GLY A 134 -10.58 3.42 2.12
N GLU A 135 -11.66 2.80 2.60
CA GLU A 135 -12.99 3.39 2.82
C GLU A 135 -13.17 3.96 4.24
N LEU A 136 -12.12 3.97 5.06
CA LEU A 136 -12.15 4.63 6.37
C LEU A 136 -12.36 6.15 6.25
N TYR A 137 -11.94 6.73 5.13
CA TYR A 137 -11.97 8.16 4.87
C TYR A 137 -12.89 8.49 3.70
N GLN A 138 -13.70 9.55 3.85
CA GLN A 138 -14.60 10.05 2.81
C GLN A 138 -13.86 10.42 1.50
N THR A 139 -12.64 10.96 1.63
CA THR A 139 -11.79 11.30 0.49
C THR A 139 -10.53 10.45 0.54
N SER A 140 -10.45 9.49 -0.38
CA SER A 140 -9.39 8.49 -0.45
C SER A 140 -8.90 8.31 -1.89
N VAL A 141 -7.62 7.94 -2.02
CA VAL A 141 -6.99 7.53 -3.29
C VAL A 141 -7.04 6.01 -3.50
N TYR A 142 -7.59 5.28 -2.54
CA TYR A 142 -7.80 3.86 -2.68
C TYR A 142 -8.89 3.59 -3.74
N PRO A 143 -8.81 2.45 -4.45
CA PRO A 143 -9.94 1.92 -5.18
C PRO A 143 -11.19 1.85 -4.31
N GLN A 144 -12.33 2.24 -4.88
CA GLN A 144 -13.62 2.16 -4.20
C GLN A 144 -13.93 0.72 -3.78
N GLY A 145 -14.45 0.55 -2.57
CA GLY A 145 -14.78 -0.75 -1.96
C GLY A 145 -13.59 -1.47 -1.32
N GLN A 146 -12.40 -0.88 -1.28
CA GLN A 146 -11.26 -1.48 -0.60
C GLN A 146 -11.34 -1.29 0.92
N MET A 147 -11.98 -2.23 1.61
CA MET A 147 -12.08 -2.25 3.09
C MET A 147 -10.90 -2.96 3.77
N GLY A 148 -10.20 -3.85 3.06
CA GLY A 148 -9.25 -4.79 3.65
C GLY A 148 -9.91 -5.85 4.55
N PRO A 149 -9.15 -6.80 5.12
CA PRO A 149 -9.68 -7.94 5.88
C PRO A 149 -9.86 -7.66 7.38
N TYR A 150 -9.86 -6.39 7.80
CA TYR A 150 -9.69 -5.99 9.19
C TYR A 150 -10.80 -6.50 10.12
N ALA A 151 -12.08 -6.40 9.72
CA ALA A 151 -13.19 -6.83 10.55
C ALA A 151 -13.07 -8.32 10.93
N ALA A 152 -12.94 -9.19 9.91
CA ALA A 152 -12.79 -10.63 10.11
C ALA A 152 -11.57 -11.01 10.97
N LEU A 153 -10.47 -10.27 10.85
CA LEU A 153 -9.26 -10.49 11.65
C LEU A 153 -9.46 -10.07 13.12
N LEU A 154 -10.05 -8.89 13.35
CA LEU A 154 -10.29 -8.36 14.71
C LEU A 154 -11.31 -9.22 15.47
N GLU A 155 -12.38 -9.67 14.81
CA GLU A 155 -13.36 -10.59 15.40
C GLU A 155 -12.74 -11.96 15.74
N ALA A 156 -11.75 -12.39 14.96
CA ALA A 156 -10.96 -13.59 15.25
C ALA A 156 -9.97 -13.41 16.41
N GLY A 157 -9.85 -12.20 16.97
CA GLY A 157 -8.97 -11.88 18.10
C GLY A 157 -7.54 -11.51 17.71
N VAL A 158 -7.28 -11.20 16.43
CA VAL A 158 -5.96 -10.71 16.00
C VAL A 158 -5.70 -9.32 16.55
N THR A 159 -4.52 -9.11 17.13
CA THR A 159 -4.07 -7.80 17.59
C THR A 159 -3.61 -6.94 16.42
N ALA A 160 -4.15 -5.73 16.30
CA ALA A 160 -3.70 -4.74 15.34
C ALA A 160 -2.71 -3.76 15.99
N HIS A 161 -1.78 -3.24 15.19
CA HIS A 161 -0.80 -2.25 15.59
C HIS A 161 -0.95 -1.00 14.72
N ASN A 162 -0.72 0.18 15.31
CA ASN A 162 -0.66 1.47 14.61
C ASN A 162 -1.92 1.82 13.78
N LEU A 163 -3.11 1.38 14.20
CA LEU A 163 -4.38 1.70 13.49
C LEU A 163 -4.66 3.20 13.42
N THR A 164 -4.13 3.99 14.35
CA THR A 164 -4.23 5.45 14.38
C THR A 164 -3.34 6.14 13.36
N GLU A 165 -2.34 5.44 12.82
CA GLU A 165 -1.32 6.01 11.94
C GLU A 165 -1.80 5.97 10.49
N SER A 166 -2.27 7.11 9.99
CA SER A 166 -2.70 7.26 8.60
C SER A 166 -1.83 8.24 7.83
N GLN A 167 -1.46 7.87 6.60
CA GLN A 167 -0.67 8.72 5.71
C GLN A 167 -1.60 9.53 4.80
N PHE A 168 -1.49 10.86 4.90
CA PHE A 168 -2.12 11.79 3.98
C PHE A 168 -1.06 12.34 3.02
N GLY A 169 -1.25 12.06 1.74
CA GLY A 169 -0.36 12.48 0.67
C GLY A 169 -1.05 13.42 -0.32
N LEU A 170 -0.26 14.05 -1.18
CA LEU A 170 -0.79 14.82 -2.30
C LEU A 170 -1.45 13.89 -3.31
N ALA A 171 -2.62 14.28 -3.79
CA ALA A 171 -3.34 13.57 -4.83
C ALA A 171 -3.86 14.55 -5.89
N SER A 172 -3.99 14.07 -7.13
CA SER A 172 -4.80 14.76 -8.13
C SER A 172 -6.28 14.75 -7.73
N LEU A 173 -7.04 15.75 -8.19
CA LEU A 173 -8.48 15.84 -7.90
C LEU A 173 -9.29 14.87 -8.77
N GLU A 174 -8.99 14.82 -10.08
CA GLU A 174 -9.69 14.00 -11.06
C GLU A 174 -8.71 13.48 -12.15
N PRO A 175 -8.55 12.16 -12.32
CA PRO A 175 -8.97 11.13 -11.35
C PRO A 175 -8.20 11.30 -10.02
N ARG A 176 -8.73 10.78 -8.92
CA ARG A 176 -8.02 10.76 -7.63
C ARG A 176 -6.85 9.79 -7.69
N TRP A 177 -5.63 10.32 -7.79
CA TRP A 177 -4.41 9.51 -7.84
C TRP A 177 -3.37 10.11 -6.91
N ASN A 178 -2.83 9.28 -6.03
CA ASN A 178 -1.66 9.62 -5.24
C ASN A 178 -0.48 10.06 -6.14
N LEU A 179 0.06 11.24 -5.88
CA LEU A 179 1.25 11.73 -6.56
C LEU A 179 2.50 11.15 -5.91
N SER A 180 3.43 10.70 -6.75
CA SER A 180 4.75 10.25 -6.28
C SER A 180 5.42 11.36 -5.48
N GLY A 181 6.09 10.99 -4.38
CA GLY A 181 6.91 11.92 -3.60
C GLY A 181 7.99 12.61 -4.43
N THR A 182 8.43 12.00 -5.52
CA THR A 182 9.35 12.63 -6.49
C THR A 182 8.80 13.91 -7.12
N TYR A 183 7.47 14.09 -7.16
CA TYR A 183 6.86 15.32 -7.68
C TYR A 183 7.30 16.56 -6.90
N GLN A 184 7.68 16.41 -5.63
CA GLN A 184 8.20 17.51 -4.83
C GLN A 184 9.46 18.17 -5.40
N GLN A 185 10.21 17.45 -6.23
CA GLN A 185 11.48 17.95 -6.78
C GLN A 185 11.28 19.04 -7.82
N VAL A 186 10.06 19.24 -8.34
CA VAL A 186 9.73 20.43 -9.15
C VAL A 186 9.40 21.66 -8.30
N ILE A 187 9.46 21.54 -6.97
CA ILE A 187 9.14 22.58 -5.99
C ILE A 187 7.73 23.14 -6.25
N PRO A 188 6.68 22.32 -6.06
CA PRO A 188 5.31 22.75 -6.33
C PRO A 188 4.92 23.91 -5.42
N ARG A 189 4.05 24.77 -5.94
CA ARG A 189 3.40 25.85 -5.18
C ARG A 189 2.31 25.27 -4.28
N TYR A 190 2.34 25.60 -3.00
CA TYR A 190 1.34 25.19 -2.01
C TYR A 190 0.45 26.36 -1.62
N PHE A 191 -0.81 26.28 -2.02
CA PHE A 191 -1.79 27.28 -1.64
C PHE A 191 -3.10 26.63 -1.23
N SER A 192 -3.88 27.38 -0.46
CA SER A 192 -5.27 27.08 -0.16
C SER A 192 -6.16 28.11 -0.86
N THR A 193 -7.39 27.73 -1.15
CA THR A 193 -8.45 28.62 -1.65
C THR A 193 -9.68 28.49 -0.78
N ASP A 194 -10.61 29.43 -0.92
CA ASP A 194 -11.99 29.18 -0.51
C ASP A 194 -12.64 28.08 -1.38
N ARG A 195 -13.90 27.73 -1.06
CA ARG A 195 -14.66 26.68 -1.75
C ARG A 195 -14.88 26.97 -3.24
N ASP A 196 -14.92 28.24 -3.62
CA ASP A 196 -15.20 28.69 -4.99
C ASP A 196 -13.89 28.94 -5.78
N GLY A 197 -12.73 28.64 -5.18
CA GLY A 197 -11.41 28.81 -5.79
C GLY A 197 -10.82 30.22 -5.64
N GLY A 198 -11.47 31.10 -4.88
CA GLY A 198 -11.01 32.44 -4.54
C GLY A 198 -10.05 32.46 -3.35
N ASP A 199 -9.67 33.66 -2.90
CA ASP A 199 -8.84 33.90 -1.71
C ASP A 199 -7.59 33.00 -1.63
N VAL A 200 -6.75 33.05 -2.67
CA VAL A 200 -5.52 32.25 -2.75
C VAL A 200 -4.56 32.66 -1.63
N ARG A 201 -4.19 31.70 -0.77
CA ARG A 201 -3.25 31.92 0.33
C ARG A 201 -2.10 30.93 0.28
N GLU A 202 -0.87 31.44 0.33
CA GLU A 202 0.35 30.66 0.52
C GLU A 202 0.46 30.25 2.00
N PHE A 203 -0.30 29.23 2.41
CA PHE A 203 -0.47 28.89 3.83
C PHE A 203 0.80 28.35 4.50
N LEU A 204 1.80 27.91 3.72
CA LEU A 204 3.08 27.45 4.24
C LEU A 204 4.05 28.60 4.54
N ASN A 205 4.05 29.67 3.72
CA ASN A 205 5.06 30.73 3.80
C ASN A 205 5.25 31.34 5.20
N PRO A 206 4.20 31.59 6.01
CA PRO A 206 4.37 32.17 7.34
C PRO A 206 5.12 31.28 8.35
N TRP A 207 5.34 30.00 8.04
CA TRP A 207 6.00 29.03 8.92
C TRP A 207 7.50 28.89 8.66
N PHE A 208 8.05 29.61 7.68
CA PHE A 208 9.45 29.53 7.29
C PHE A 208 10.11 30.90 7.32
N ASP A 209 11.37 30.95 7.76
CA ASP A 209 12.11 32.21 7.85
C ASP A 209 12.57 32.70 6.47
N SER A 210 12.66 31.81 5.49
CA SER A 210 13.05 32.16 4.12
C SER A 210 12.49 31.22 3.05
N MET A 211 12.44 31.72 1.81
CA MET A 211 12.10 30.90 0.63
C MET A 211 13.11 29.77 0.39
N SER A 212 14.38 29.95 0.77
CA SER A 212 15.40 28.91 0.61
C SER A 212 15.10 27.70 1.50
N GLU A 213 14.65 27.95 2.72
CA GLU A 213 14.26 26.93 3.70
C GLU A 213 12.99 26.20 3.22
N LEU A 214 11.93 26.96 2.93
CA LEU A 214 10.68 26.41 2.39
C LEU A 214 10.90 25.56 1.13
N ALA A 215 11.69 26.04 0.17
CA ALA A 215 11.97 25.29 -1.06
C ALA A 215 12.73 23.98 -0.80
N THR A 216 13.65 24.00 0.18
CA THR A 216 14.43 22.82 0.58
C THR A 216 13.53 21.78 1.22
N ASP A 217 12.64 22.20 2.12
CA ASP A 217 11.73 21.32 2.84
C ASP A 217 10.65 20.75 1.94
N ILE A 218 10.13 21.55 1.01
CA ILE A 218 9.32 21.06 -0.11
C ILE A 218 10.08 19.98 -0.87
N PHE A 219 11.29 20.28 -1.36
CA PHE A 219 12.07 19.36 -2.19
C PHE A 219 12.36 18.02 -1.49
N LEU A 220 12.64 18.05 -0.19
CA LEU A 220 12.94 16.85 0.62
C LEU A 220 11.69 16.11 1.11
N LYS A 221 10.50 16.70 0.96
CA LYS A 221 9.26 16.26 1.59
C LYS A 221 9.40 16.16 3.11
N GLY A 222 10.07 17.14 3.70
CA GLY A 222 10.27 17.26 5.15
C GLY A 222 9.43 18.38 5.70
N TYR A 223 8.65 18.06 6.73
CA TYR A 223 8.00 19.00 7.64
C TYR A 223 8.85 19.11 8.90
#